data_AF-A0A1G7E4T9-F1
#
_entry.id   AF-A0A1G7E4T9-F1
#
_cell.length_a   1.000
_cell.length_b   1.000
_cell.length_c   1.000
_cell.angle_alpha   90.00
_cell.angle_beta   90.00
_cell.angle_gamma   90.00
#
_symmetry.space_group_name_H-M   'P 1'
#
loop_
_entity.id
_entity.type
_entity.pdbx_description
1 polymer ?
#
loop_
_entity_poly.entity_id
_entity_poly.type
_entity_poly.pdbx_seq_one_letter_code
_entity_poly.pdbx_strand_id
1 'polypeptide(L)'
;MYPGSVSASPTLTTRTGHLRRTGDALAHATSADAWRGALEVRAADATVAPALRVGIAAALTLVAGGLLGQPALAGIAALGALTAAFARHEPFPRLAVKLTVVAVSLVSFVALGAVVGATGVTTGWQIALLSAAAGIASLVLGAFRITGPGAVIFVFAAMAAVGYASTTADLTAVTLAVLAGALAGWTIALAPAAFLPMGAARLATARALAAVAGLDGPGPRDPRAVRGALAHAREVVAVSARGGHRTAHAQAALCVPTR
;
A
#
# COMPACT_ATOMS: atom_id res chain seq x y z
N MET A 1 9.68 62.08 -16.94
CA MET A 1 8.80 62.00 -15.76
C MET A 1 7.75 60.93 -16.05
N TYR A 2 7.95 59.70 -15.59
CA TYR A 2 7.05 58.56 -15.81
C TYR A 2 6.31 58.27 -14.50
N PRO A 3 4.97 58.22 -14.47
CA PRO A 3 4.22 57.90 -13.26
C PRO A 3 4.25 56.39 -12.99
N GLY A 4 4.42 56.04 -11.71
CA GLY A 4 4.61 54.68 -11.22
C GLY A 4 3.38 53.79 -11.38
N SER A 5 3.62 52.55 -11.82
CA SER A 5 2.68 51.44 -11.71
C SER A 5 2.79 50.81 -10.33
N VAL A 6 1.68 50.85 -9.59
CA VAL A 6 1.49 50.15 -8.32
C VAL A 6 1.36 48.65 -8.60
N SER A 7 2.29 47.84 -8.09
CA SER A 7 2.21 46.38 -8.13
C SER A 7 1.05 45.88 -7.26
N ALA A 8 0.00 45.37 -7.91
CA ALA A 8 -1.09 44.67 -7.22
C ALA A 8 -0.58 43.33 -6.64
N SER A 9 -0.74 43.16 -5.33
CA SER A 9 -0.35 41.95 -4.58
C SER A 9 -1.04 40.67 -5.08
N PRO A 10 -0.31 39.60 -5.43
CA PRO A 10 -0.85 38.36 -6.01
C PRO A 10 -1.52 37.39 -5.01
N THR A 11 -1.86 37.82 -3.80
CA THR A 11 -2.20 36.92 -2.67
C THR A 11 -3.67 36.54 -2.54
N LEU A 12 -4.61 37.21 -3.23
CA LEU A 12 -6.06 36.95 -3.06
C LEU A 12 -6.63 35.85 -3.98
N THR A 13 -6.01 35.61 -5.14
CA THR A 13 -6.54 34.67 -6.16
C THR A 13 -6.33 33.19 -5.80
N THR A 14 -5.33 32.87 -4.97
CA THR A 14 -5.01 31.49 -4.57
C THR A 14 -5.94 30.94 -3.49
N ARG A 15 -6.49 31.80 -2.61
CA ARG A 15 -7.32 31.37 -1.46
C ARG A 15 -8.72 30.90 -1.87
N THR A 16 -9.32 31.55 -2.86
CA THR A 16 -10.67 31.22 -3.37
C THR A 16 -10.67 29.87 -4.12
N GLY A 17 -9.60 29.56 -4.85
CA GLY A 17 -9.46 28.29 -5.57
C GLY A 17 -9.21 27.07 -4.68
N HIS A 18 -8.71 27.26 -3.46
CA HIS A 18 -8.56 26.17 -2.50
C HIS A 18 -9.90 25.86 -1.82
N LEU A 19 -10.65 26.89 -1.40
CA LEU A 19 -11.95 26.74 -0.72
C LEU A 19 -13.01 26.08 -1.62
N ARG A 20 -13.04 26.42 -2.92
CA ARG A 20 -13.92 25.76 -3.90
C ARG A 20 -13.59 24.28 -4.07
N ARG A 21 -12.30 23.93 -4.15
CA ARG A 21 -11.85 22.54 -4.27
C ARG A 21 -12.19 21.69 -3.04
N THR A 22 -12.10 22.23 -1.82
CA THR A 22 -12.54 21.51 -0.62
C THR A 22 -14.06 21.35 -0.58
N GLY A 23 -14.81 22.35 -1.04
CA GLY A 23 -16.27 22.29 -1.14
C GLY A 23 -16.75 21.20 -2.11
N ASP A 24 -16.16 21.15 -3.31
CA ASP A 24 -16.49 20.13 -4.31
C ASP A 24 -16.13 18.72 -3.83
N ALA A 25 -15.01 18.56 -3.10
CA ALA A 25 -14.61 17.28 -2.53
C ALA A 25 -15.58 16.79 -1.43
N LEU A 26 -16.05 17.69 -0.56
CA LEU A 26 -17.04 17.38 0.47
C LEU A 26 -18.40 17.03 -0.14
N ALA A 27 -18.83 17.80 -1.15
CA ALA A 27 -20.06 17.53 -1.89
C ALA A 27 -20.01 16.19 -2.63
N HIS A 28 -18.83 15.80 -3.13
CA HIS A 28 -18.64 14.49 -3.75
C HIS A 28 -18.71 13.35 -2.72
N ALA A 29 -18.12 13.53 -1.53
CA ALA A 29 -18.16 12.55 -0.45
C ALA A 29 -19.58 12.30 0.10
N THR A 30 -20.48 13.28 -0.02
CA THR A 30 -21.88 13.17 0.38
C THR A 30 -22.82 12.80 -0.77
N SER A 31 -22.31 12.69 -2.00
CA SER A 31 -23.16 12.40 -3.17
C SER A 31 -23.68 10.97 -3.15
N ALA A 32 -24.97 10.80 -3.49
CA ALA A 32 -25.61 9.49 -3.55
C ALA A 32 -24.92 8.55 -4.54
N ASP A 33 -24.27 9.07 -5.59
CA ASP A 33 -23.51 8.29 -6.56
C ASP A 33 -22.17 7.79 -5.99
N ALA A 34 -21.50 8.56 -5.13
CA ALA A 34 -20.33 8.07 -4.41
C ALA A 34 -20.71 6.93 -3.44
N TRP A 35 -21.85 7.06 -2.76
CA TRP A 35 -22.38 6.00 -1.89
C TRP A 35 -22.82 4.76 -2.67
N ARG A 36 -23.54 4.94 -3.78
CA ARG A 36 -23.90 3.82 -4.68
C ARG A 36 -22.66 3.16 -5.27
N GLY A 37 -21.67 3.93 -5.72
CA GLY A 37 -20.41 3.41 -6.24
C GLY A 37 -19.57 2.69 -5.19
N ALA A 38 -19.63 3.11 -3.92
CA ALA A 38 -19.01 2.41 -2.80
C ALA A 38 -19.72 1.09 -2.43
N LEU A 39 -21.05 1.04 -2.63
CA LEU A 39 -21.87 -0.15 -2.40
C LEU A 39 -21.98 -1.07 -3.64
N GLU A 40 -21.48 -0.61 -4.80
CA GLU A 40 -21.50 -1.37 -6.03
C GLU A 40 -20.46 -2.49 -5.97
N VAL A 41 -20.93 -3.73 -5.83
CA VAL A 41 -20.09 -4.92 -5.84
C VAL A 41 -19.55 -5.13 -7.27
N ARG A 42 -18.38 -4.54 -7.54
CA ARG A 42 -17.66 -4.70 -8.81
C ARG A 42 -17.14 -6.14 -8.93
N ALA A 43 -17.18 -6.71 -10.13
CA ALA A 43 -16.76 -8.09 -10.41
C ALA A 43 -15.40 -8.43 -9.75
N ALA A 44 -15.43 -9.55 -9.02
CA ALA A 44 -14.59 -9.92 -7.88
C ALA A 44 -13.08 -10.14 -8.15
N ASP A 45 -12.64 -10.21 -9.40
CA ASP A 45 -11.31 -10.77 -9.71
C ASP A 45 -10.14 -9.86 -9.29
N ALA A 46 -10.33 -8.54 -9.23
CA ALA A 46 -9.24 -7.62 -8.89
C ALA A 46 -8.99 -7.50 -7.38
N THR A 47 -10.00 -7.78 -6.55
CA THR A 47 -9.99 -7.48 -5.10
C THR A 47 -9.93 -8.75 -4.23
N VAL A 48 -10.44 -9.87 -4.73
CA VAL A 48 -10.42 -11.15 -3.99
C VAL A 48 -9.01 -11.70 -3.85
N ALA A 49 -8.18 -11.63 -4.90
CA ALA A 49 -6.81 -12.14 -4.82
C ALA A 49 -5.95 -11.42 -3.77
N PRO A 50 -5.96 -10.07 -3.67
CA PRO A 50 -5.33 -9.37 -2.54
C PRO A 50 -5.93 -9.73 -1.18
N ALA A 51 -7.26 -9.77 -1.05
CA ALA A 51 -7.92 -10.08 0.22
C ALA A 51 -7.59 -11.50 0.72
N LEU A 52 -7.55 -12.48 -0.19
CA LEU A 52 -7.20 -13.86 0.15
C LEU A 52 -5.74 -13.96 0.63
N ARG A 53 -4.80 -13.24 -0.01
CA ARG A 53 -3.40 -13.21 0.44
C ARG A 53 -3.26 -12.64 1.85
N VAL A 54 -3.98 -11.56 2.13
CA VAL A 54 -4.03 -10.95 3.46
C VAL A 54 -4.62 -11.93 4.47
N GLY A 55 -5.73 -12.57 4.13
CA GLY A 55 -6.38 -13.57 4.98
C GLY A 55 -5.47 -14.76 5.29
N ILE A 56 -4.78 -15.30 4.27
CA ILE A 56 -3.81 -16.39 4.45
C ILE A 56 -2.64 -15.94 5.34
N ALA A 57 -2.09 -14.74 5.10
CA ALA A 57 -0.98 -14.23 5.90
C ALA A 57 -1.39 -14.03 7.36
N ALA A 58 -2.55 -13.40 7.60
CA ALA A 58 -3.09 -13.20 8.94
C ALA A 58 -3.39 -14.54 9.63
N ALA A 59 -4.01 -15.50 8.93
CA ALA A 59 -4.30 -16.83 9.46
C ALA A 59 -3.01 -17.57 9.86
N LEU A 60 -1.97 -17.53 9.04
CA LEU A 60 -0.68 -18.15 9.38
C LEU A 60 -0.07 -17.51 10.63
N THR A 61 -0.08 -16.17 10.73
CA THR A 61 0.44 -15.49 11.93
C THR A 61 -0.36 -15.80 13.19
N LEU A 62 -1.69 -15.91 13.07
CA LEU A 62 -2.57 -16.25 14.18
C LEU A 62 -2.37 -17.70 14.64
N VAL A 63 -2.33 -18.66 13.70
CA VAL A 63 -2.10 -20.06 14.01
C VAL A 63 -0.71 -20.26 14.62
N ALA A 64 0.33 -19.65 14.04
CA ALA A 64 1.68 -19.73 14.59
C ALA A 64 1.74 -19.16 16.02
N GLY A 65 1.22 -17.96 16.25
CA GLY A 65 1.22 -17.36 17.59
C GLY A 65 0.35 -18.11 18.61
N GLY A 66 -0.76 -18.70 18.16
CA GLY A 66 -1.61 -19.57 18.97
C GLY A 66 -0.89 -20.86 19.39
N LEU A 67 -0.15 -21.49 18.47
CA LEU A 67 0.65 -22.68 18.76
C LEU A 67 1.83 -22.38 19.69
N LEU A 68 2.38 -21.17 19.65
CA LEU A 68 3.42 -20.71 20.57
C LEU A 68 2.87 -20.33 21.97
N GLY A 69 1.56 -20.42 22.19
CA GLY A 69 0.91 -20.07 23.45
C GLY A 69 0.90 -18.55 23.74
N GLN A 70 1.09 -17.71 22.72
CA GLN A 70 1.21 -16.26 22.84
C GLN A 70 0.12 -15.53 22.02
N PRO A 71 -1.17 -15.67 22.40
CA PRO A 71 -2.29 -15.17 21.60
C PRO A 71 -2.30 -13.64 21.44
N ALA A 72 -1.80 -12.90 22.45
CA ALA A 72 -1.71 -11.45 22.37
C ALA A 72 -0.70 -10.99 21.30
N LEU A 73 0.49 -11.63 21.26
CA LEU A 73 1.49 -11.38 20.23
C LEU A 73 1.04 -11.88 18.85
N ALA A 74 0.19 -12.91 18.79
CA ALA A 74 -0.40 -13.41 17.55
C ALA A 74 -1.25 -12.34 16.84
N GLY A 75 -2.10 -11.63 17.60
CA GLY A 75 -2.91 -10.53 17.07
C GLY A 75 -2.06 -9.36 16.58
N ILE A 76 -1.01 -9.02 17.33
CA ILE A 76 -0.03 -7.99 16.95
C ILE A 76 0.73 -8.40 15.69
N ALA A 77 1.16 -9.66 15.59
CA ALA A 77 1.80 -10.20 14.39
C ALA A 77 0.84 -10.17 13.18
N ALA A 78 -0.45 -10.47 13.38
CA ALA A 78 -1.45 -10.36 12.31
C ALA A 78 -1.60 -8.94 11.76
N LEU A 79 -1.41 -7.89 12.59
CA LEU A 79 -1.34 -6.51 12.11
C LEU A 79 -0.13 -6.28 11.20
N GLY A 80 1.01 -6.90 11.50
CA GLY A 80 2.17 -6.94 10.60
C GLY A 80 1.86 -7.59 9.25
N ALA A 81 1.12 -8.70 9.26
CA ALA A 81 0.72 -9.44 8.05
C ALA A 81 -0.13 -8.60 7.07
N LEU A 82 -0.80 -7.55 7.55
CA LEU A 82 -1.53 -6.59 6.71
C LEU A 82 -0.63 -5.86 5.70
N THR A 83 0.70 -5.95 5.83
CA THR A 83 1.64 -5.54 4.78
C THR A 83 1.28 -6.16 3.41
N ALA A 84 0.75 -7.39 3.41
CA ALA A 84 0.28 -8.06 2.19
C ALA A 84 -0.86 -7.32 1.48
N ALA A 85 -1.63 -6.48 2.19
CA ALA A 85 -2.76 -5.73 1.64
C ALA A 85 -2.31 -4.61 0.69
N PHE A 86 -1.06 -4.16 0.82
CA PHE A 86 -0.45 -3.17 -0.04
C PHE A 86 0.11 -3.79 -1.33
N ALA A 87 0.03 -5.11 -1.48
CA ALA A 87 0.52 -5.79 -2.67
C ALA A 87 -0.40 -5.53 -3.86
N ARG A 88 0.15 -4.92 -4.92
CA ARG A 88 -0.53 -4.72 -6.20
C ARG A 88 0.12 -5.51 -7.33
N HIS A 89 -0.61 -5.59 -8.43
CA HIS A 89 -0.13 -6.16 -9.69
C HIS A 89 0.92 -5.22 -10.33
N GLU A 90 2.10 -5.17 -9.74
CA GLU A 90 3.28 -4.46 -10.24
C GLU A 90 4.41 -5.45 -10.54
N PRO A 91 5.35 -5.10 -11.43
CA PRO A 91 6.50 -5.95 -11.70
C PRO A 91 7.31 -6.22 -10.42
N PHE A 92 7.72 -7.47 -10.24
CA PHE A 92 8.36 -8.05 -9.03
C PHE A 92 9.35 -7.12 -8.29
N PRO A 93 10.34 -6.47 -8.94
CA PRO A 93 11.30 -5.64 -8.21
C PRO A 93 10.68 -4.37 -7.62
N ARG A 94 9.69 -3.76 -8.28
CA ARG A 94 9.01 -2.57 -7.76
C ARG A 94 8.07 -2.93 -6.61
N LEU A 95 7.38 -4.06 -6.75
CA LEU A 95 6.50 -4.59 -5.70
C LEU A 95 7.29 -4.89 -4.42
N ALA A 96 8.43 -5.58 -4.53
CA ALA A 96 9.26 -5.92 -3.38
C ALA A 96 9.75 -4.67 -2.65
N VAL A 97 10.27 -3.68 -3.37
CA VAL A 97 10.75 -2.42 -2.76
C VAL A 97 9.61 -1.67 -2.06
N LYS A 98 8.44 -1.53 -2.70
CA LYS A 98 7.28 -0.87 -2.09
C LYS A 98 6.81 -1.57 -0.81
N LEU A 99 6.73 -2.90 -0.83
CA LEU A 99 6.33 -3.67 0.33
C LEU A 99 7.37 -3.59 1.45
N THR A 100 8.67 -3.55 1.14
CA THR A 100 9.72 -3.34 2.14
C THR A 100 9.60 -1.96 2.79
N VAL A 101 9.36 -0.90 2.00
CA VAL A 101 9.12 0.45 2.55
C VAL A 101 7.91 0.45 3.48
N VAL A 102 6.80 -0.17 3.06
CA VAL A 102 5.59 -0.30 3.89
C VAL A 102 5.88 -1.08 5.18
N ALA A 103 6.57 -2.22 5.10
CA ALA A 103 6.93 -3.05 6.25
C ALA A 103 7.79 -2.27 7.24
N VAL A 104 8.83 -1.57 6.77
CA VAL A 104 9.71 -0.76 7.61
C VAL A 104 8.94 0.38 8.26
N SER A 105 8.12 1.10 7.50
CA SER A 105 7.27 2.16 8.05
C SER A 105 6.30 1.63 9.11
N LEU A 106 5.73 0.44 8.89
CA LEU A 106 4.81 -0.20 9.83
C LEU A 106 5.51 -0.58 11.14
N VAL A 107 6.66 -1.24 11.05
CA VAL A 107 7.48 -1.61 12.21
C VAL A 107 7.93 -0.38 12.98
N SER A 108 8.37 0.68 12.30
CA SER A 108 8.76 1.95 12.94
C SER A 108 7.59 2.61 13.66
N PHE A 109 6.38 2.56 13.10
CA PHE A 109 5.17 3.07 13.76
C PHE A 109 4.80 2.30 15.02
N VAL A 110 4.94 0.98 14.97
CA VAL A 110 4.67 0.09 16.10
C VAL A 110 5.71 0.32 17.20
N ALA A 111 6.99 0.44 16.83
CA ALA A 111 8.04 0.78 17.79
C ALA A 111 7.77 2.13 18.46
N LEU A 112 7.37 3.14 17.69
CA LEU A 112 6.96 4.44 18.23
C LEU A 112 5.77 4.31 19.20
N GLY A 113 4.73 3.58 18.80
CA GLY A 113 3.58 3.31 19.66
C GLY A 113 3.96 2.60 20.95
N ALA A 114 4.83 1.60 20.89
CA ALA A 114 5.29 0.88 22.07
C ALA A 114 6.16 1.76 23.00
N VAL A 115 6.99 2.67 22.46
CA VAL A 115 7.71 3.67 23.28
C VAL A 115 6.72 4.61 23.98
N VAL A 116 5.68 5.06 23.27
CA VAL A 116 4.63 5.92 23.85
C VAL A 116 3.85 5.20 24.94
N GLY A 117 3.56 3.91 24.77
CA GLY A 117 2.94 3.06 25.79
C GLY A 117 3.82 2.93 27.05
N ALA A 118 5.09 2.57 26.86
CA ALA A 118 6.03 2.35 27.96
C ALA A 118 6.39 3.63 28.74
N THR A 119 6.29 4.80 28.12
CA THR A 119 6.54 6.09 28.78
C THR A 119 5.36 6.61 29.62
N GLY A 120 4.19 5.94 29.54
CA GLY A 120 3.05 6.27 30.39
C GLY A 120 2.48 7.68 30.17
N VAL A 121 2.70 8.25 28.98
CA VAL A 121 2.27 9.63 28.68
C VAL A 121 0.76 9.75 28.73
N THR A 122 0.25 10.94 29.07
CA THR A 122 -1.20 11.17 29.18
C THR A 122 -1.92 10.86 27.85
N THR A 123 -3.15 10.34 27.93
CA THR A 123 -3.93 9.93 26.76
C THR A 123 -4.04 11.02 25.69
N GLY A 124 -4.14 12.29 26.09
CA GLY A 124 -4.16 13.42 25.16
C GLY A 124 -2.88 13.56 24.33
N TRP A 125 -1.71 13.34 24.94
CA TRP A 125 -0.43 13.39 24.24
C TRP A 125 -0.22 12.20 23.31
N GLN A 126 -0.70 11.02 23.72
CA GLN A 126 -0.69 9.83 22.85
C GLN A 126 -1.51 10.07 21.58
N ILE A 127 -2.73 10.62 21.73
CA ILE A 127 -3.59 10.97 20.59
C ILE A 127 -2.90 12.00 19.69
N ALA A 128 -2.29 13.04 20.26
CA ALA A 128 -1.60 14.08 19.50
C ALA A 128 -0.41 13.50 18.69
N LEU A 129 0.45 12.71 19.33
CA LEU A 129 1.61 12.06 18.70
C LEU A 129 1.18 11.11 17.58
N LEU A 130 0.21 10.22 17.85
CA LEU A 130 -0.24 9.26 16.85
C LEU A 130 -1.01 9.92 15.71
N SER A 131 -1.74 11.00 15.97
CA SER A 131 -2.41 11.79 14.93
C SER A 131 -1.40 12.51 14.02
N ALA A 132 -0.36 13.11 14.62
CA ALA A 132 0.72 13.72 13.86
C ALA A 132 1.48 12.70 13.02
N ALA A 133 1.82 11.55 13.61
CA ALA A 133 2.43 10.44 12.90
C ALA A 133 1.52 9.98 11.75
N ALA A 134 0.24 9.72 11.99
CA ALA A 134 -0.74 9.32 10.98
C ALA A 134 -0.80 10.30 9.80
N GLY A 135 -0.76 11.60 10.09
CA GLY A 135 -0.65 12.64 9.07
C GLY A 135 0.60 12.48 8.20
N ILE A 136 1.77 12.29 8.81
CA ILE A 136 3.03 12.04 8.11
C ILE A 136 2.94 10.76 7.27
N ALA A 137 2.43 9.66 7.81
CA ALA A 137 2.24 8.42 7.07
C ALA A 137 1.30 8.61 5.87
N SER A 138 0.21 9.36 6.03
CA SER A 138 -0.71 9.68 4.94
C SER A 138 -0.02 10.49 3.84
N LEU A 139 0.79 11.48 4.21
CA LEU A 139 1.60 12.26 3.27
C LEU A 139 2.61 11.39 2.53
N VAL A 140 3.30 10.49 3.23
CA VAL A 140 4.26 9.54 2.65
C VAL A 140 3.56 8.59 1.68
N LEU A 141 2.45 7.95 2.09
CA LEU A 141 1.68 7.05 1.23
C LEU A 141 1.14 7.78 -0.01
N GLY A 142 0.66 9.01 0.17
CA GLY A 142 0.21 9.87 -0.92
C GLY A 142 1.32 10.25 -1.88
N ALA A 143 2.50 10.64 -1.36
CA ALA A 143 3.67 11.00 -2.15
C ALA A 143 4.19 9.81 -2.98
N PHE A 144 4.23 8.61 -2.40
CA PHE A 144 4.63 7.39 -3.11
C PHE A 144 3.51 6.77 -3.96
N ARG A 145 2.33 7.40 -4.01
CA ARG A 145 1.12 6.89 -4.68
C ARG A 145 0.83 5.42 -4.34
N ILE A 146 1.03 5.06 -3.07
CA ILE A 146 0.79 3.71 -2.58
C ILE A 146 -0.73 3.57 -2.39
N THR A 147 -1.39 2.93 -3.35
CA THR A 147 -2.83 2.69 -3.28
C THR A 147 -3.10 1.44 -2.44
N GLY A 148 -3.75 1.59 -1.29
CA GLY A 148 -4.03 0.50 -0.35
C GLY A 148 -5.01 0.94 0.75
N PRO A 149 -5.13 0.17 1.84
CA PRO A 149 -6.00 0.49 2.99
C PRO A 149 -5.61 1.80 3.73
N GLY A 150 -4.50 2.43 3.34
CA GLY A 150 -4.10 3.77 3.76
C GLY A 150 -3.33 3.80 5.07
N ALA A 151 -3.18 5.02 5.62
CA ALA A 151 -2.45 5.25 6.87
C ALA A 151 -3.11 4.59 8.09
N VAL A 152 -4.39 4.18 7.99
CA VAL A 152 -5.17 3.64 9.10
C VAL A 152 -4.56 2.38 9.71
N ILE A 153 -3.92 1.53 8.89
CA ILE A 153 -3.28 0.29 9.36
C ILE A 153 -2.10 0.59 10.28
N PHE A 154 -1.31 1.62 9.94
CA PHE A 154 -0.17 2.05 10.76
C PHE A 154 -0.63 2.53 12.14
N VAL A 155 -1.74 3.26 12.17
CA VAL A 155 -2.34 3.76 13.42
C VAL A 155 -2.90 2.61 14.25
N PHE A 156 -3.64 1.67 13.65
CA PHE A 156 -4.15 0.51 14.40
C PHE A 156 -3.03 -0.35 14.97
N ALA A 157 -1.97 -0.60 14.19
CA ALA A 157 -0.80 -1.32 14.67
C ALA A 157 -0.09 -0.59 15.81
N ALA A 158 0.10 0.74 15.70
CA ALA A 158 0.69 1.55 16.76
C ALA A 158 -0.17 1.57 18.03
N MET A 159 -1.50 1.66 17.90
CA MET A 159 -2.42 1.63 19.05
C MET A 159 -2.39 0.28 19.78
N ALA A 160 -2.31 -0.83 19.04
CA ALA A 160 -2.13 -2.15 19.65
C ALA A 160 -0.82 -2.22 20.45
N ALA A 161 0.24 -1.59 19.93
CA ALA A 161 1.53 -1.50 20.60
C ALA A 161 1.49 -0.64 21.87
N VAL A 162 0.81 0.51 21.83
CA VAL A 162 0.58 1.37 23.01
C VAL A 162 -0.15 0.60 24.12
N GLY A 163 -1.17 -0.17 23.75
CA GLY A 163 -1.96 -0.94 24.73
C GLY A 163 -1.25 -2.15 25.32
N TYR A 164 -0.23 -2.67 24.64
CA TYR A 164 0.52 -3.85 25.09
C TYR A 164 1.81 -3.49 25.84
N ALA A 165 2.54 -2.47 25.38
CA ALA A 165 3.88 -2.19 25.88
C ALA A 165 3.84 -1.40 27.19
N SER A 166 4.24 -2.05 28.28
CA SER A 166 4.42 -1.43 29.59
C SER A 166 5.88 -1.39 30.04
N THR A 167 6.70 -2.30 29.49
CA THR A 167 8.11 -2.44 29.80
C THR A 167 8.98 -2.40 28.53
N THR A 168 10.29 -2.25 28.72
CA THR A 168 11.27 -2.33 27.62
C THR A 168 11.36 -3.73 27.01
N ALA A 169 11.02 -4.78 27.76
CA ALA A 169 10.93 -6.14 27.22
C ALA A 169 9.71 -6.29 26.30
N ASP A 170 8.60 -5.64 26.62
CA ASP A 170 7.40 -5.66 25.77
C ASP A 170 7.65 -4.93 24.44
N LEU A 171 8.45 -3.85 24.47
CA LEU A 171 8.87 -3.13 23.26
C LEU A 171 9.50 -4.09 22.24
N THR A 172 10.45 -4.92 22.68
CA THR A 172 11.15 -5.84 21.77
C THR A 172 10.23 -6.96 21.31
N ALA A 173 9.41 -7.51 22.20
CA ALA A 173 8.46 -8.57 21.88
C ALA A 173 7.43 -8.12 20.82
N VAL A 174 6.80 -6.96 21.02
CA VAL A 174 5.82 -6.38 20.07
C VAL A 174 6.47 -6.06 18.73
N THR A 175 7.65 -5.44 18.75
CA THR A 175 8.36 -5.07 17.53
C THR A 175 8.75 -6.31 16.72
N LEU A 176 9.25 -7.36 17.36
CA LEU A 176 9.58 -8.63 16.72
C LEU A 176 8.35 -9.37 16.21
N ALA A 177 7.24 -9.34 16.95
CA ALA A 177 5.98 -9.94 16.51
C ALA A 177 5.45 -9.27 15.24
N VAL A 178 5.44 -7.94 15.18
CA VAL A 178 5.05 -7.20 13.97
C VAL A 178 6.02 -7.45 12.82
N LEU A 179 7.33 -7.49 13.09
CA LEU A 179 8.33 -7.80 12.08
C LEU A 179 8.10 -9.21 11.49
N ALA A 180 7.89 -10.22 12.33
CA ALA A 180 7.61 -11.58 11.89
C ALA A 180 6.34 -11.64 11.04
N GLY A 181 5.28 -10.95 11.45
CA GLY A 181 4.05 -10.82 10.69
C GLY A 181 4.24 -10.10 9.35
N ALA A 182 4.99 -9.00 9.34
CA ALA A 182 5.31 -8.25 8.13
C ALA A 182 6.12 -9.07 7.14
N LEU A 183 7.06 -9.89 7.61
CA LEU A 183 7.81 -10.84 6.78
C LEU A 183 6.90 -11.94 6.22
N ALA A 184 5.98 -12.49 7.02
CA ALA A 184 4.99 -13.45 6.53
C ALA A 184 4.06 -12.82 5.47
N GLY A 185 3.57 -11.61 5.70
CA GLY A 185 2.78 -10.87 4.72
C GLY A 185 3.57 -10.55 3.44
N TRP A 186 4.83 -10.13 3.58
CA TRP A 186 5.74 -9.83 2.48
C TRP A 186 6.02 -11.07 1.60
N THR A 187 6.33 -12.21 2.23
CA THR A 187 6.59 -13.47 1.51
C THR A 187 5.35 -13.96 0.76
N ILE A 188 4.17 -13.95 1.39
CA ILE A 188 2.91 -14.35 0.74
C ILE A 188 2.53 -13.39 -0.38
N ALA A 189 2.73 -12.10 -0.19
CA ALA A 189 2.48 -11.10 -1.22
C ALA A 189 3.37 -11.30 -2.46
N LEU A 190 4.63 -11.70 -2.25
CA LEU A 190 5.60 -11.94 -3.32
C LEU A 190 5.48 -13.33 -3.94
N ALA A 191 4.91 -14.31 -3.25
CA ALA A 191 4.84 -15.69 -3.72
C ALA A 191 4.23 -15.83 -5.13
N PRO A 192 3.05 -15.26 -5.46
CA PRO A 192 2.50 -15.37 -6.82
C PRO A 192 3.36 -14.74 -7.90
N ALA A 193 4.10 -13.67 -7.55
CA ALA A 193 4.98 -12.98 -8.48
C ALA A 193 6.31 -13.74 -8.69
N ALA A 194 6.72 -14.55 -7.72
CA ALA A 194 7.85 -15.47 -7.86
C ALA A 194 7.51 -16.70 -8.73
N PHE A 195 6.31 -17.25 -8.59
CA PHE A 195 5.87 -18.42 -9.39
C PHE A 195 5.45 -18.05 -10.82
N LEU A 196 4.91 -16.85 -11.05
CA LEU A 196 4.46 -16.36 -12.35
C LEU A 196 5.09 -14.99 -12.68
N PRO A 197 6.40 -14.93 -12.97
CA PRO A 197 7.13 -13.67 -13.19
C PRO A 197 6.58 -12.81 -14.34
N MET A 198 5.88 -13.44 -15.31
CA MET A 198 5.23 -12.77 -16.43
C MET A 198 3.73 -12.49 -16.20
N GLY A 199 3.17 -12.84 -15.05
CA GLY A 199 1.74 -12.67 -14.75
C GLY A 199 1.29 -11.21 -14.85
N ALA A 200 2.07 -10.27 -14.32
CA ALA A 200 1.78 -8.84 -14.43
C ALA A 200 1.80 -8.35 -15.89
N ALA A 201 2.75 -8.84 -16.70
CA ALA A 201 2.84 -8.50 -18.12
C ALA A 201 1.67 -9.08 -18.94
N ARG A 202 1.24 -10.31 -18.65
CA ARG A 202 0.07 -10.94 -19.29
C ARG A 202 -1.23 -10.21 -18.95
N LEU A 203 -1.39 -9.78 -17.70
CA LEU A 203 -2.57 -9.02 -17.29
C LEU A 203 -2.58 -7.61 -17.90
N ALA A 204 -1.42 -6.95 -17.95
CA ALA A 204 -1.29 -5.63 -18.58
C ALA A 204 -1.57 -5.67 -20.09
N THR A 205 -1.09 -6.71 -20.79
CA THR A 205 -1.39 -6.93 -22.21
C THR A 205 -2.85 -7.30 -22.44
N ALA A 206 -3.44 -8.18 -21.63
CA ALA A 206 -4.87 -8.51 -21.71
C ALA A 206 -5.76 -7.26 -21.51
N ARG A 207 -5.45 -6.39 -20.55
CA ARG A 207 -6.17 -5.12 -20.34
C ARG A 207 -6.00 -4.15 -21.50
N ALA A 208 -4.81 -4.05 -22.09
CA ALA A 208 -4.58 -3.23 -23.27
C ALA A 208 -5.40 -3.74 -24.47
N LEU A 209 -5.44 -5.06 -24.69
CA LEU A 209 -6.24 -5.68 -25.74
C LEU A 209 -7.75 -5.47 -25.51
N ALA A 210 -8.23 -5.61 -24.27
CA ALA A 210 -9.62 -5.33 -23.92
C ALA A 210 -10.01 -3.86 -24.14
N ALA A 211 -9.10 -2.92 -23.82
CA ALA A 211 -9.32 -1.50 -24.07
C ALA A 211 -9.35 -1.16 -25.58
N VAL A 212 -8.54 -1.84 -26.39
CA VAL A 212 -8.58 -1.73 -27.86
C VAL A 212 -9.89 -2.31 -28.41
N ALA A 213 -10.30 -3.50 -27.96
CA ALA A 213 -11.56 -4.11 -28.36
C ALA A 213 -12.78 -3.25 -28.01
N GLY A 214 -12.69 -2.46 -26.93
CA GLY A 214 -13.72 -1.48 -26.56
C GLY A 214 -13.91 -0.33 -27.57
N LEU A 215 -12.94 -0.06 -28.45
CA LEU A 215 -13.08 0.93 -29.53
C LEU A 215 -13.98 0.47 -30.67
N ASP A 216 -14.06 -0.85 -30.88
CA ASP A 216 -14.88 -1.48 -31.92
C ASP A 216 -16.35 -1.63 -31.47
N GLY A 217 -16.64 -1.43 -30.18
CA GLY A 217 -17.98 -1.49 -29.61
C GLY A 217 -18.80 -0.19 -29.76
N PRO A 218 -20.11 -0.22 -29.46
CA PRO A 218 -21.02 0.93 -29.59
C PRO A 218 -20.86 2.01 -28.48
N GLY A 219 -19.84 1.92 -27.63
CA GLY A 219 -19.63 2.81 -26.48
C GLY A 219 -18.81 4.08 -26.79
N PRO A 220 -18.65 4.98 -25.80
CA PRO A 220 -17.83 6.19 -25.94
C PRO A 220 -16.37 5.83 -26.26
N ARG A 221 -15.90 6.31 -27.42
CA ARG A 221 -14.52 6.09 -27.86
C ARG A 221 -13.62 7.11 -27.18
N ASP A 222 -12.78 6.68 -26.25
CA ASP A 222 -11.70 7.51 -25.70
C ASP A 222 -10.31 7.02 -26.14
N PRO A 223 -9.76 7.58 -27.23
CA PRO A 223 -8.43 7.26 -27.72
C PRO A 223 -7.29 7.60 -26.74
N ARG A 224 -7.54 8.43 -25.71
CA ARG A 224 -6.51 8.78 -24.71
C ARG A 224 -6.37 7.66 -23.68
N ALA A 225 -7.48 7.10 -23.19
CA ALA A 225 -7.48 5.96 -22.28
C ALA A 225 -6.77 4.73 -22.88
N VAL A 226 -7.04 4.43 -24.16
CA VAL A 226 -6.42 3.31 -24.88
C VAL A 226 -4.91 3.50 -25.05
N ARG A 227 -4.47 4.71 -25.43
CA ARG A 227 -3.03 5.03 -25.53
C ARG A 227 -2.32 4.89 -24.19
N GLY A 228 -2.96 5.30 -23.09
CA GLY A 228 -2.43 5.11 -21.73
C GLY A 228 -2.27 3.63 -21.37
N ALA A 229 -3.28 2.80 -21.68
CA ALA A 229 -3.23 1.36 -21.43
C ALA A 229 -2.11 0.66 -22.24
N LEU A 230 -1.94 1.00 -23.52
CA LEU A 230 -0.84 0.47 -24.34
C LEU A 230 0.54 0.90 -23.84
N ALA A 231 0.71 2.17 -23.47
CA ALA A 231 1.99 2.67 -22.94
C ALA A 231 2.36 1.95 -21.65
N HIS A 232 1.40 1.76 -20.74
CA HIS A 232 1.58 1.01 -19.51
C HIS A 232 1.93 -0.47 -19.77
N ALA A 233 1.23 -1.13 -20.70
CA ALA A 233 1.53 -2.51 -21.07
C ALA A 233 2.96 -2.66 -21.62
N ARG A 234 3.41 -1.74 -22.47
CA ARG A 234 4.80 -1.72 -22.98
C ARG A 234 5.82 -1.55 -21.87
N GLU A 235 5.59 -0.63 -20.92
CA GLU A 235 6.50 -0.43 -19.78
C GLU A 235 6.60 -1.71 -18.93
N VAL A 236 5.46 -2.31 -18.57
CA VAL A 236 5.42 -3.52 -17.74
C VAL A 236 6.11 -4.69 -18.45
N VAL A 237 5.89 -4.89 -19.75
CA VAL A 237 6.57 -5.91 -20.55
C VAL A 237 8.08 -5.66 -20.59
N ALA A 238 8.53 -4.42 -20.81
CA ALA A 238 9.95 -4.08 -20.86
C ALA A 238 10.66 -4.26 -19.51
N VAL A 239 9.96 -4.04 -18.39
CA VAL A 239 10.49 -4.28 -17.04
C VAL A 239 10.49 -5.78 -16.71
N SER A 240 9.42 -6.51 -17.04
CA SER A 240 9.33 -7.96 -16.84
C SER A 240 10.33 -8.74 -17.70
N ALA A 241 10.60 -8.31 -18.94
CA ALA A 241 11.59 -8.93 -19.83
C ALA A 241 13.02 -8.80 -19.28
N ARG A 242 13.36 -7.65 -18.69
CA ARG A 242 14.64 -7.42 -18.01
C ARG A 242 14.80 -8.24 -16.73
N GLY A 243 13.69 -8.46 -16.01
CA GLY A 243 13.67 -9.36 -14.85
C GLY A 243 13.88 -10.83 -15.24
N GLY A 244 13.19 -11.27 -16.32
CA GLY A 244 13.29 -12.65 -16.83
C GLY A 244 14.69 -13.05 -17.30
N HIS A 245 15.45 -12.12 -17.91
CA HIS A 245 16.84 -12.38 -18.29
C HIS A 245 17.76 -12.58 -17.07
N ARG A 246 17.53 -11.86 -15.96
CA ARG A 246 18.34 -12.00 -14.74
C ARG A 246 18.05 -13.32 -14.01
N THR A 247 16.79 -13.76 -13.95
CA THR A 247 16.44 -15.06 -13.38
C THR A 247 16.92 -16.22 -14.25
N ALA A 248 16.85 -16.11 -15.58
CA ALA A 248 17.40 -17.11 -16.50
C ALA A 248 18.93 -17.24 -16.36
N HIS A 249 19.68 -16.14 -16.24
CA HIS A 249 21.12 -16.18 -15.97
C HIS A 249 21.45 -16.72 -14.57
N ALA A 250 20.67 -16.41 -13.53
CA ALA A 250 20.86 -16.96 -12.19
C ALA A 250 20.57 -18.48 -12.14
N GLN A 251 19.55 -18.96 -12.84
CA GLN A 251 19.25 -20.39 -12.97
C GLN A 251 20.32 -21.13 -13.79
N ALA A 252 20.84 -20.51 -14.86
CA ALA A 252 21.96 -21.05 -15.63
C ALA A 252 23.25 -21.12 -14.79
N ALA A 253 23.49 -20.15 -13.89
CA ALA A 253 24.63 -20.14 -12.98
C ALA A 253 24.50 -21.16 -11.82
N LEU A 254 23.28 -21.52 -11.41
CA LEU A 254 23.03 -22.60 -10.45
C LEU A 254 23.07 -24.00 -11.09
N CYS A 255 22.97 -24.09 -12.42
CA CYS A 255 23.16 -25.31 -13.22
C CYS A 255 24.58 -25.40 -13.82
N VAL A 256 25.61 -24.97 -13.08
CA VAL A 256 26.99 -25.34 -13.42
C VAL A 256 27.18 -26.81 -13.04
N PRO A 257 27.47 -27.71 -13.99
CA PRO A 257 27.76 -29.10 -13.67
C PRO A 257 29.06 -29.13 -12.88
N THR A 258 29.00 -29.57 -11.64
CA THR A 258 30.17 -30.07 -10.91
C THR A 258 30.71 -31.26 -11.70
N ARG A 259 31.75 -31.04 -12.50
CA ARG A 259 32.63 -32.08 -13.04
C ARG A 259 33.94 -32.05 -12.29
#